data_AF-A0AAW0C905-F1
#
_entry.id   AF-A0AAW0C905-F1
#
_cell.length_a   1.000
_cell.length_b   1.000
_cell.length_c   1.000
_cell.angle_alpha   90.00
_cell.angle_beta   90.00
_cell.angle_gamma   90.00
#
_symmetry.space_group_name_H-M   'P 1'
#
loop_
_entity.id
_entity.type
_entity.pdbx_description
1 polymer ?
#
loop_
_entity_poly.entity_id
_entity_poly.type
_entity_poly.pdbx_seq_one_letter_code
_entity_poly.pdbx_strand_id
1 'polypeptide(L)'
;MTFPTPHHCNPTRSDSSATSSTMVGFEDEQALWQDNKNRDRRYLSEKGYSSLAVCSTFLAAMQGQVLSLVVSDDGPGSPLVTMLFFLGLLANVFGAILNYQASRWFEMLTWEEVVLLETYNKGFSESKIIGDEENQMVSESPGVIDRWIKIAIASGPWMVGLGLFAFILGLLLYVCITQGLVVNVIIIVFCGICAIFISPFALQHNRRWVLMNLSLERRSEKP
;
A
#
# COMPACT_ATOMS: atom_id res chain seq x y z
N MET A 1 -26.00 60.64 -59.18
CA MET A 1 -26.15 60.56 -57.72
C MET A 1 -25.62 59.19 -57.31
N THR A 2 -24.55 58.97 -56.57
CA THR A 2 -23.52 59.81 -55.94
C THR A 2 -22.42 58.80 -55.58
N PHE A 3 -21.18 59.00 -56.04
CA PHE A 3 -20.01 58.32 -55.43
C PHE A 3 -19.66 59.05 -54.13
N PRO A 4 -19.13 58.33 -53.12
CA PRO A 4 -17.78 58.66 -52.70
C PRO A 4 -16.89 57.44 -52.33
N THR A 5 -15.63 57.83 -52.13
CA THR A 5 -14.31 57.20 -52.15
C THR A 5 -13.88 56.38 -50.91
N PRO A 6 -12.72 55.69 -50.99
CA PRO A 6 -12.21 54.75 -49.99
C PRO A 6 -11.43 55.45 -48.86
N HIS A 7 -11.38 54.81 -47.69
CA HIS A 7 -10.46 55.18 -46.60
C HIS A 7 -9.29 54.20 -46.51
N HIS A 8 -8.10 54.75 -46.72
CA HIS A 8 -6.80 54.17 -46.36
C HIS A 8 -6.51 54.47 -44.88
N CYS A 9 -6.02 53.49 -44.12
CA CYS A 9 -5.07 53.71 -43.02
C CYS A 9 -4.38 52.38 -42.63
N ASN A 10 -3.09 52.27 -42.94
CA ASN A 10 -2.08 51.45 -42.24
C ASN A 10 -1.46 52.38 -41.16
N PRO A 11 -0.87 51.96 -40.01
CA PRO A 11 0.14 50.90 -39.94
C PRO A 11 0.29 50.12 -38.60
N THR A 12 1.20 49.14 -38.61
CA THR A 12 2.05 48.64 -37.51
C THR A 12 1.41 48.13 -36.20
N ARG A 13 1.60 46.82 -35.94
CA ARG A 13 2.34 46.38 -34.72
C ARG A 13 2.86 44.96 -34.88
N SER A 14 4.17 44.84 -34.71
CA SER A 14 4.91 43.61 -34.50
C SER A 14 4.54 42.98 -33.16
N ASP A 15 3.91 41.80 -33.17
CA ASP A 15 3.87 40.92 -32.00
C ASP A 15 4.67 39.65 -32.30
N SER A 16 5.98 39.81 -32.25
CA SER A 16 6.89 38.75 -31.84
C SER A 16 6.64 38.44 -30.36
N SER A 17 5.69 37.55 -30.06
CA SER A 17 5.51 36.94 -28.74
C SER A 17 5.46 35.41 -28.82
N ALA A 18 6.32 34.80 -29.64
CA ALA A 18 6.39 33.35 -29.81
C ALA A 18 7.38 32.66 -28.83
N THR A 19 7.79 33.33 -27.74
CA THR A 19 8.85 32.80 -26.86
C THR A 19 8.54 32.92 -25.37
N SER A 20 7.25 32.99 -24.99
CA SER A 20 6.85 32.93 -23.56
C SER A 20 5.71 31.93 -23.26
N SER A 21 5.15 31.26 -24.26
CA SER A 21 4.11 30.22 -24.07
C SER A 21 4.67 28.81 -23.84
N THR A 22 5.95 28.56 -24.14
CA THR A 22 6.52 27.21 -24.03
C THR A 22 6.86 26.81 -22.59
N MET A 23 7.11 27.79 -21.70
CA MET A 23 7.47 27.51 -20.31
C MET A 23 6.23 27.26 -19.43
N VAL A 24 5.13 28.00 -19.66
CA VAL A 24 3.85 27.80 -18.96
C VAL A 24 3.23 26.43 -19.28
N GLY A 25 3.35 25.96 -20.53
CA GLY A 25 2.87 24.63 -20.91
C GLY A 25 3.62 23.47 -20.24
N PHE A 26 4.89 23.66 -19.88
CA PHE A 26 5.69 22.60 -19.26
C PHE A 26 5.40 22.45 -17.76
N GLU A 27 5.10 23.54 -17.06
CA GLU A 27 4.68 23.52 -15.65
C GLU A 27 3.26 22.92 -15.50
N ASP A 28 2.34 23.28 -16.39
CA ASP A 28 0.98 22.72 -16.40
C ASP A 28 0.99 21.21 -16.70
N GLU A 29 1.84 20.77 -17.63
CA GLU A 29 1.97 19.34 -17.94
C GLU A 29 2.59 18.57 -16.77
N GLN A 30 3.64 19.12 -16.13
CA GLN A 30 4.23 18.51 -14.93
C GLN A 30 3.24 18.42 -13.76
N ALA A 31 2.43 19.45 -13.53
CA ALA A 31 1.39 19.43 -12.51
C ALA A 31 0.36 18.31 -12.77
N LEU A 32 -0.05 18.13 -14.03
CA LEU A 32 -0.99 17.10 -14.45
C LEU A 32 -0.40 15.67 -14.30
N TRP A 33 0.88 15.49 -14.64
CA TRP A 33 1.60 14.22 -14.43
C TRP A 33 1.74 13.88 -12.93
N GLN A 34 2.02 14.88 -12.09
CA GLN A 34 2.13 14.72 -10.64
C GLN A 34 0.77 14.37 -10.02
N ASP A 35 -0.32 15.01 -10.46
CA ASP A 35 -1.69 14.72 -10.03
C ASP A 35 -2.08 13.27 -10.37
N ASN A 36 -1.89 12.84 -11.62
CA ASN A 36 -2.18 11.46 -12.03
C ASN A 36 -1.40 10.43 -11.20
N LYS A 37 -0.12 10.67 -10.94
CA LYS A 37 0.70 9.78 -10.11
C LYS A 37 0.20 9.71 -8.65
N ASN A 38 -0.29 10.82 -8.12
CA ASN A 38 -0.81 10.89 -6.75
C ASN A 38 -2.17 10.21 -6.63
N ARG A 39 -3.01 10.33 -7.67
CA ARG A 39 -4.23 9.54 -7.83
C ARG A 39 -3.92 8.04 -7.80
N ASP A 40 -2.92 7.61 -8.55
CA ASP A 40 -2.52 6.21 -8.61
C ASP A 40 -2.07 5.66 -7.26
N ARG A 41 -1.25 6.40 -6.50
CA ARG A 41 -0.72 5.94 -5.21
C ARG A 41 -1.80 5.81 -4.14
N ARG A 42 -2.72 6.77 -4.07
CA ARG A 42 -3.87 6.72 -3.15
C ARG A 42 -4.76 5.54 -3.48
N TYR A 43 -5.13 5.40 -4.76
CA TYR A 43 -5.94 4.30 -5.25
C TYR A 43 -5.30 2.95 -4.95
N LEU A 44 -3.99 2.80 -5.19
CA LEU A 44 -3.25 1.58 -4.87
C LEU A 44 -3.24 1.27 -3.37
N SER A 45 -3.11 2.29 -2.52
CA SER A 45 -3.10 2.12 -1.06
C SER A 45 -4.49 1.72 -0.58
N GLU A 46 -5.53 2.43 -1.00
CA GLU A 46 -6.94 2.10 -0.71
C GLU A 46 -7.26 0.65 -1.12
N LYS A 47 -6.97 0.26 -2.36
CA LYS A 47 -7.21 -1.11 -2.84
C LYS A 47 -6.38 -2.14 -2.09
N GLY A 48 -5.14 -1.82 -1.75
CA GLY A 48 -4.28 -2.70 -0.95
C GLY A 48 -4.86 -2.97 0.43
N TYR A 49 -5.25 -1.93 1.16
CA TYR A 49 -5.85 -2.06 2.49
C TYR A 49 -7.22 -2.73 2.45
N SER A 50 -8.07 -2.39 1.48
CA SER A 50 -9.35 -3.06 1.26
C SER A 50 -9.19 -4.56 0.99
N SER A 51 -8.25 -4.93 0.11
CA SER A 51 -7.94 -6.34 -0.17
C SER A 51 -7.39 -7.07 1.05
N LEU A 52 -6.54 -6.43 1.86
CA LEU A 52 -6.02 -7.01 3.10
C LEU A 52 -7.14 -7.23 4.12
N ALA A 53 -8.11 -6.31 4.21
CA ALA A 53 -9.26 -6.48 5.09
C ALA A 53 -10.08 -7.72 4.71
N VAL A 54 -10.40 -7.90 3.42
CA VAL A 54 -11.12 -9.08 2.92
C VAL A 54 -10.34 -10.37 3.17
N CYS A 55 -9.04 -10.38 2.88
CA CYS A 55 -8.17 -11.53 3.14
C CYS A 55 -8.16 -11.89 4.63
N SER A 56 -8.07 -10.89 5.50
CA SER A 56 -8.05 -11.07 6.95
C SER A 56 -9.38 -11.63 7.48
N THR A 57 -10.53 -11.17 6.97
CA THR A 57 -11.84 -11.75 7.31
C THR A 57 -11.95 -13.20 6.87
N PHE A 58 -11.45 -13.54 5.67
CA PHE A 58 -11.42 -14.92 5.19
C PHE A 58 -10.56 -15.82 6.08
N LEU A 59 -9.36 -15.37 6.48
CA LEU A 59 -8.49 -16.11 7.41
C LEU A 59 -9.15 -16.30 8.78
N ALA A 60 -9.81 -15.28 9.32
CA ALA A 60 -10.54 -15.39 10.57
C ALA A 60 -11.68 -16.43 10.49
N ALA A 61 -12.40 -16.47 9.36
CA ALA A 61 -13.44 -17.46 9.13
C ALA A 61 -12.87 -18.89 9.06
N MET A 62 -11.78 -19.11 8.33
CA MET A 62 -11.07 -20.40 8.29
C MET A 62 -10.61 -20.82 9.68
N GLN A 63 -10.01 -19.91 10.45
CA GLN A 63 -9.60 -20.15 11.83
C GLN A 63 -10.76 -20.55 12.72
N GLY A 64 -11.92 -19.89 12.61
CA GLY A 64 -13.11 -20.24 13.38
C GLY A 64 -13.60 -21.66 13.09
N GLN A 65 -13.58 -22.07 11.82
CA GLN A 65 -13.94 -23.44 11.43
C GLN A 65 -12.96 -24.47 12.00
N VAL A 66 -11.65 -24.23 11.88
CA VAL A 66 -10.62 -25.11 12.43
C VAL A 66 -10.73 -25.19 13.95
N LEU A 67 -10.93 -24.06 14.63
CA LEU A 67 -11.07 -24.00 16.08
C LEU A 67 -12.28 -24.81 16.56
N SER A 68 -13.39 -24.80 15.81
CA SER A 68 -14.56 -25.64 16.11
C SER A 68 -14.23 -27.13 16.10
N LEU A 69 -13.31 -27.57 15.23
CA LEU A 69 -12.87 -28.98 15.19
C LEU A 69 -11.89 -29.29 16.32
N VAL A 70 -11.01 -28.35 16.66
CA VAL A 70 -9.97 -28.53 17.69
C VAL A 70 -10.55 -28.55 19.10
N VAL A 71 -11.62 -27.79 19.36
CA VAL A 71 -12.26 -27.64 20.69
C VAL A 71 -13.30 -28.73 20.97
N SER A 72 -13.58 -29.63 20.02
CA SER A 72 -14.48 -30.76 20.26
C SER A 72 -13.90 -31.74 21.30
N ASP A 73 -14.75 -32.43 22.08
CA ASP A 73 -14.34 -33.30 23.21
C ASP A 73 -13.32 -34.41 22.83
N ASP A 74 -13.27 -34.81 21.57
CA ASP A 74 -12.34 -35.82 21.03
C ASP A 74 -11.00 -35.23 20.54
N GLY A 75 -10.83 -33.91 20.60
CA GLY A 75 -9.64 -33.20 20.12
C GLY A 75 -8.42 -33.39 21.02
N PRO A 76 -7.20 -33.20 20.49
CA PRO A 76 -6.01 -33.03 21.33
C PRO A 76 -6.23 -31.79 22.20
N GLY A 77 -6.62 -31.95 23.46
CA GLY A 77 -6.93 -30.89 24.41
C GLY A 77 -5.72 -30.03 24.83
N SER A 78 -4.80 -29.73 23.90
CA SER A 78 -3.63 -28.90 24.11
C SER A 78 -4.04 -27.43 24.22
N PRO A 79 -3.96 -26.81 25.41
CA PRO A 79 -4.35 -25.43 25.61
C PRO A 79 -3.54 -24.46 24.74
N LEU A 80 -2.31 -24.83 24.38
CA LEU A 80 -1.41 -24.02 23.57
C LEU A 80 -1.91 -23.89 22.12
N VAL A 81 -2.43 -24.97 21.54
CA VAL A 81 -2.99 -24.96 20.18
C VAL A 81 -4.23 -24.07 20.13
N THR A 82 -5.13 -24.25 21.09
CA THR A 82 -6.33 -23.42 21.24
C THR A 82 -5.99 -21.95 21.42
N MET A 83 -5.02 -21.62 22.29
CA MET A 83 -4.54 -20.25 22.49
C MET A 83 -4.01 -19.63 21.19
N LEU A 84 -3.19 -20.36 20.43
CA LEU A 84 -2.63 -19.87 19.17
C LEU A 84 -3.71 -19.58 18.14
N PHE A 85 -4.73 -20.45 18.02
CA PHE A 85 -5.85 -20.20 17.13
C PHE A 85 -6.70 -19.00 17.56
N PHE A 86 -6.99 -18.85 18.85
CA PHE A 86 -7.71 -17.67 19.36
C PHE A 86 -6.94 -16.37 19.14
N LEU A 87 -5.63 -16.37 19.43
CA LEU A 87 -4.78 -15.21 19.19
C LEU A 87 -4.76 -14.84 17.70
N GLY A 88 -4.61 -15.84 16.84
CA GLY A 88 -4.63 -15.65 15.40
C GLY A 88 -5.97 -15.10 14.89
N LEU A 89 -7.08 -15.61 15.41
CA LEU A 89 -8.44 -15.16 15.07
C LEU A 89 -8.65 -13.70 15.48
N LEU A 90 -8.29 -13.34 16.72
CA LEU A 90 -8.40 -11.96 17.19
C LEU A 90 -7.53 -11.02 16.35
N ALA A 91 -6.27 -11.39 16.09
CA ALA A 91 -5.36 -10.60 15.27
C ALA A 91 -5.91 -10.39 13.85
N ASN A 92 -6.52 -11.40 13.23
CA ASN A 92 -7.14 -11.27 11.91
C ASN A 92 -8.44 -10.44 11.94
N VAL A 93 -9.28 -10.53 12.97
CA VAL A 93 -10.47 -9.67 13.11
C VAL A 93 -10.06 -8.20 13.28
N PHE A 94 -9.15 -7.91 14.21
CA PHE A 94 -8.64 -6.56 14.41
C PHE A 94 -7.86 -6.03 13.21
N GLY A 95 -7.05 -6.88 12.57
CA GLY A 95 -6.37 -6.55 11.32
C GLY A 95 -7.34 -6.18 10.20
N ALA A 96 -8.46 -6.90 10.08
CA ALA A 96 -9.51 -6.57 9.11
C ALA A 96 -10.12 -5.18 9.38
N ILE A 97 -10.46 -4.90 10.64
CA ILE A 97 -11.03 -3.61 11.05
C ILE A 97 -10.04 -2.47 10.79
N LEU A 98 -8.78 -2.62 11.22
CA LEU A 98 -7.75 -1.60 11.02
C LEU A 98 -7.48 -1.32 9.55
N ASN A 99 -7.42 -2.36 8.72
CA ASN A 99 -7.22 -2.21 7.28
C ASN A 99 -8.45 -1.57 6.61
N TYR A 100 -9.67 -1.91 7.01
CA TYR A 100 -10.87 -1.23 6.53
C TYR A 100 -10.88 0.26 6.91
N GLN A 101 -10.55 0.58 8.17
CA GLN A 101 -10.48 1.97 8.62
C GLN A 101 -9.36 2.74 7.91
N ALA A 102 -8.20 2.12 7.68
CA ALA A 102 -7.12 2.71 6.90
C ALA A 102 -7.57 2.98 5.45
N SER A 103 -8.24 2.03 4.80
CA SER A 103 -8.82 2.21 3.47
C SER A 103 -9.79 3.39 3.43
N ARG A 104 -10.67 3.51 4.44
CA ARG A 104 -11.63 4.61 4.53
C ARG A 104 -10.95 5.95 4.78
N TRP A 105 -9.88 5.97 5.57
CA TRP A 105 -9.07 7.16 5.80
C TRP A 105 -8.36 7.62 4.51
N PHE A 106 -7.83 6.70 3.70
CA PHE A 106 -7.27 7.01 2.38
C PHE A 106 -8.30 7.54 1.38
N GLU A 107 -9.55 7.12 1.50
CA GLU A 107 -10.66 7.63 0.69
C GLU A 107 -11.05 9.06 1.08
N MET A 108 -10.93 9.43 2.36
CA MET A 108 -11.28 10.77 2.88
C MET A 108 -10.23 11.84 2.62
N LEU A 109 -8.99 11.44 2.31
CA LEU A 109 -7.89 12.36 2.02
C LEU A 109 -8.22 13.26 0.82
N THR A 110 -8.32 14.57 1.05
CA THR A 110 -8.57 15.56 -0.01
C THR A 110 -7.31 15.80 -0.84
N TRP A 111 -7.44 16.16 -2.12
CA TRP A 111 -6.28 16.34 -3.02
C TRP A 111 -5.24 17.31 -2.47
N GLU A 112 -5.69 18.41 -1.87
CA GLU A 112 -4.86 19.45 -1.27
C GLU A 112 -3.94 18.90 -0.16
N GLU A 113 -4.46 18.01 0.68
CA GLU A 113 -3.69 17.40 1.78
C GLU A 113 -2.56 16.49 1.29
N VAL A 114 -2.71 15.81 0.14
CA VAL A 114 -1.59 15.02 -0.41
C VAL A 114 -0.56 15.87 -1.10
N VAL A 115 -0.96 16.96 -1.76
CA VAL A 115 0.01 17.92 -2.31
C VAL A 115 0.85 18.51 -1.17
N LEU A 116 0.22 18.87 -0.04
CA LEU A 116 0.94 19.33 1.15
C LEU A 116 1.88 18.27 1.72
N LEU A 117 1.43 17.01 1.87
CA LEU A 117 2.26 15.92 2.39
C LEU A 117 3.45 15.59 1.49
N GLU A 118 3.30 15.64 0.16
CA GLU A 118 4.41 15.42 -0.76
C GLU A 118 5.40 16.57 -0.74
N THR A 119 4.91 17.82 -0.69
CA THR A 119 5.75 19.01 -0.60
C THR A 119 6.58 18.99 0.68
N TYR A 120 5.95 18.62 1.81
CA TYR A 120 6.65 18.41 3.08
C TYR A 120 7.70 17.30 3.00
N ASN A 121 7.37 16.13 2.44
CA ASN A 121 8.32 15.02 2.32
C ASN A 121 9.49 15.30 1.37
N LYS A 122 9.26 16.05 0.28
CA LYS A 122 10.33 16.50 -0.63
C LYS A 122 11.25 17.48 0.08
N GLY A 123 10.69 18.50 0.74
CA GLY A 123 11.47 19.47 1.52
C GLY A 123 12.30 18.81 2.63
N PHE A 124 11.75 17.80 3.30
CA PHE A 124 12.49 17.02 4.31
C PHE A 124 13.58 16.11 3.71
N SER A 125 13.36 15.55 2.52
CA SER A 125 14.37 14.73 1.85
C SER A 125 15.53 15.56 1.30
N GLU A 126 15.24 16.76 0.78
CA GLU A 126 16.26 17.69 0.30
C GLU A 126 17.06 18.29 1.46
N SER A 127 16.42 18.65 2.59
CA SER A 127 17.16 19.12 3.78
C SER A 127 18.03 18.02 4.39
N LYS A 128 17.62 16.75 4.32
CA LYS A 128 18.44 15.63 4.80
C LYS A 128 19.69 15.38 3.93
N ILE A 129 19.69 15.84 2.68
CA ILE A 129 20.83 15.72 1.75
C ILE A 129 21.77 16.93 1.87
N ILE A 130 21.28 18.07 2.37
CA ILE A 130 21.99 19.35 2.42
C ILE A 130 22.02 19.86 3.88
N GLY A 131 23.00 19.42 4.68
CA GLY A 131 23.35 20.04 5.97
C GLY A 131 22.49 19.62 7.18
N ASP A 132 23.05 18.90 8.14
CA ASP A 132 23.61 19.54 9.35
C ASP A 132 23.87 21.05 9.21
N GLU A 133 23.36 21.80 10.18
CA GLU A 133 23.44 23.25 10.39
C GLU A 133 22.35 24.12 9.73
N GLU A 134 21.53 24.67 10.63
CA GLU A 134 20.91 26.00 10.51
C GLU A 134 19.68 26.13 9.58
N ASN A 135 18.53 25.68 10.08
CA ASN A 135 17.44 26.63 10.37
C ASN A 135 16.30 25.96 11.16
N GLN A 136 16.02 26.56 12.31
CA GLN A 136 14.93 26.25 13.22
C GLN A 136 13.60 26.71 12.60
N MET A 137 13.13 26.02 11.57
CA MET A 137 11.74 26.10 11.17
C MET A 137 10.92 25.46 12.28
N VAL A 138 9.89 26.18 12.76
CA VAL A 138 8.94 25.74 13.80
C VAL A 138 8.50 24.31 13.48
N SER A 139 9.17 23.35 14.10
CA SER A 139 8.79 21.95 14.09
C SER A 139 7.57 21.89 14.99
N GLU A 140 6.42 22.21 14.40
CA GLU A 140 5.14 21.96 15.02
C GLU A 140 5.10 20.45 15.23
N SER A 141 5.46 20.03 16.45
CA SER A 141 5.58 18.63 16.80
C SER A 141 4.28 17.97 16.37
N PRO A 142 4.33 16.92 15.52
CA PRO A 142 3.12 16.26 15.06
C PRO A 142 2.29 15.93 16.27
N GLY A 143 1.01 16.32 16.23
CA GLY A 143 0.10 16.18 17.33
C GLY A 143 0.09 14.73 17.79
N VAL A 144 -0.23 14.53 19.07
CA VAL A 144 -0.32 13.17 19.63
C VAL A 144 -1.23 12.31 18.73
N ILE A 145 -2.36 12.87 18.29
CA ILE A 145 -3.34 12.23 17.40
C ILE A 145 -2.72 11.78 16.07
N ASP A 146 -1.90 12.61 15.43
CA ASP A 146 -1.27 12.28 14.14
C ASP A 146 -0.34 11.08 14.26
N ARG A 147 0.42 11.02 15.37
CA ARG A 147 1.29 9.88 15.67
C ARG A 147 0.45 8.61 15.88
N TRP A 148 -0.67 8.71 16.60
CA TRP A 148 -1.58 7.58 16.82
C TRP A 148 -2.19 7.06 15.51
N ILE A 149 -2.66 7.95 14.63
CA ILE A 149 -3.23 7.57 13.32
C ILE A 149 -2.17 6.87 12.47
N LYS A 150 -0.94 7.41 12.43
CA LYS A 150 0.17 6.80 11.70
C LYS A 150 0.48 5.38 12.20
N ILE A 151 0.50 5.18 13.51
CA ILE A 151 0.71 3.86 14.12
C ILE A 151 -0.46 2.92 13.78
N ALA A 152 -1.70 3.39 13.82
CA ALA A 152 -2.88 2.60 13.51
C ALA A 152 -2.93 2.14 12.04
N ILE A 153 -2.59 3.00 11.09
CA ILE A 153 -2.54 2.65 9.66
C ILE A 153 -1.39 1.68 9.37
N ALA A 154 -0.24 1.87 10.04
CA ALA A 154 0.91 0.99 9.88
C ALA A 154 0.68 -0.38 10.50
N SER A 155 -0.08 -0.50 11.60
CA SER A 155 -0.24 -1.75 12.35
C SER A 155 -1.18 -2.76 11.67
N GLY A 156 -2.10 -2.31 10.80
CA GLY A 156 -3.06 -3.19 10.12
C GLY A 156 -2.43 -4.38 9.39
N PRO A 157 -1.47 -4.17 8.46
CA PRO A 157 -0.79 -5.26 7.76
C PRO A 157 0.01 -6.17 8.70
N TRP A 158 0.62 -5.61 9.75
CA TRP A 158 1.35 -6.39 10.75
C TRP A 158 0.43 -7.28 11.57
N MET A 159 -0.78 -6.81 11.92
CA MET A 159 -1.78 -7.62 12.63
C MET A 159 -2.28 -8.78 11.79
N VAL A 160 -2.54 -8.57 10.49
CA VAL A 160 -2.88 -9.68 9.57
C VAL A 160 -1.73 -10.67 9.45
N GLY A 161 -0.49 -10.18 9.33
CA GLY A 161 0.70 -11.03 9.30
C GLY A 161 0.87 -11.85 10.56
N LEU A 162 0.68 -11.24 11.74
CA LEU A 162 0.71 -11.92 13.04
C LEU A 162 -0.39 -12.97 13.14
N GLY A 163 -1.60 -12.65 12.70
CA GLY A 163 -2.74 -13.56 12.72
C GLY A 163 -2.54 -14.78 11.83
N LEU A 164 -1.99 -14.58 10.62
CA LEU A 164 -1.58 -15.64 9.71
C LEU A 164 -0.44 -16.48 10.30
N PHE A 165 0.55 -15.85 10.91
CA PHE A 165 1.68 -16.57 11.54
C PHE A 165 1.18 -17.45 12.69
N ALA A 166 0.36 -16.91 13.59
CA ALA A 166 -0.25 -17.66 14.68
C ALA A 166 -1.13 -18.82 14.16
N PHE A 167 -1.84 -18.61 13.05
CA PHE A 167 -2.60 -19.67 12.38
C PHE A 167 -1.72 -20.85 11.95
N ILE A 168 -0.65 -20.53 11.20
CA ILE A 168 0.27 -21.54 10.65
C ILE A 168 0.95 -22.28 11.81
N LEU A 169 1.40 -21.56 12.84
CA LEU A 169 2.03 -22.17 14.01
C LEU A 169 1.06 -23.05 14.79
N GLY A 170 -0.19 -22.62 14.96
CA GLY A 170 -1.25 -23.41 15.59
C GLY A 170 -1.56 -24.70 14.82
N LEU A 171 -1.66 -24.62 13.49
CA LEU A 171 -1.83 -25.79 12.62
C LEU A 171 -0.65 -26.74 12.69
N LEU A 172 0.58 -26.21 12.63
CA LEU A 172 1.79 -27.02 12.69
C LEU A 172 1.89 -27.75 14.02
N LEU A 173 1.61 -27.06 15.13
CA LEU A 173 1.57 -27.67 16.46
C LEU A 173 0.45 -28.71 16.58
N TYR A 174 -0.75 -28.42 16.05
CA TYR A 174 -1.86 -29.37 16.04
C TYR A 174 -1.49 -30.66 15.29
N VAL A 175 -0.88 -30.53 14.11
CA VAL A 175 -0.38 -31.67 13.32
C VAL A 175 0.70 -32.43 14.08
N CYS A 176 1.66 -31.73 14.71
CA CYS A 176 2.70 -32.36 15.52
C CYS A 176 2.14 -33.22 16.65
N ILE A 177 1.01 -32.80 17.25
CA ILE A 177 0.40 -33.52 18.38
C ILE A 177 -0.50 -34.66 17.91
N THR A 178 -1.17 -34.52 16.76
CA THR A 178 -2.19 -35.48 16.29
C THR A 178 -1.67 -36.53 15.33
N GLN A 179 -0.69 -36.19 14.50
CA GLN A 179 -0.25 -37.02 13.39
C GLN A 179 1.04 -37.78 13.70
N GLY A 180 1.26 -38.87 12.97
CA GLY A 180 2.51 -39.63 13.05
C GLY A 180 3.72 -38.82 12.55
N LEU A 181 4.92 -39.24 12.98
CA LEU A 181 6.19 -38.54 12.69
C LEU A 181 6.40 -38.25 11.20
N VAL A 182 6.05 -39.18 10.31
CA VAL A 182 6.23 -39.03 8.86
C VAL A 182 5.40 -37.86 8.31
N VAL A 183 4.12 -37.76 8.69
CA VAL A 183 3.22 -36.70 8.24
C VAL A 183 3.71 -35.35 8.75
N ASN A 184 4.17 -35.30 10.01
CA ASN A 184 4.74 -34.10 10.60
C ASN A 184 5.97 -33.60 9.82
N VAL A 185 6.92 -34.48 9.52
CA VAL A 185 8.14 -34.13 8.75
C VAL A 185 7.77 -33.58 7.37
N ILE A 186 6.84 -34.21 6.65
CA ILE A 186 6.40 -33.76 5.33
C ILE A 186 5.81 -32.34 5.41
N ILE A 187 4.94 -32.08 6.39
CA ILE A 187 4.28 -30.78 6.55
C ILE A 187 5.29 -29.69 6.92
N ILE A 188 6.22 -29.95 7.84
CA ILE A 188 7.28 -29.00 8.20
C ILE A 188 8.15 -28.66 6.99
N VAL A 189 8.59 -29.67 6.22
CA VAL A 189 9.41 -29.45 5.03
C VAL A 189 8.64 -28.63 4.00
N PHE A 190 7.37 -28.97 3.74
CA PHE A 190 6.52 -28.23 2.82
C PHE A 190 6.33 -26.77 3.26
N CYS A 191 6.02 -26.53 4.54
CA CYS A 191 5.92 -25.18 5.11
C CYS A 191 7.23 -24.41 5.00
N GLY A 192 8.37 -25.05 5.26
CA GLY A 192 9.70 -24.45 5.11
C GLY A 192 9.98 -24.02 3.68
N ILE A 193 9.67 -24.87 2.69
CA ILE A 193 9.80 -24.53 1.26
C ILE A 193 8.91 -23.33 0.92
N CYS A 194 7.65 -23.34 1.33
CA CYS A 194 6.73 -22.21 1.12
C CYS A 194 7.27 -20.91 1.74
N ALA A 195 7.81 -20.95 2.96
CA ALA A 195 8.39 -19.78 3.62
C ALA A 195 9.60 -19.22 2.86
N ILE A 196 10.44 -20.09 2.28
CA ILE A 196 11.57 -19.67 1.43
C ILE A 196 11.06 -18.94 0.19
N PHE A 197 9.99 -19.41 -0.46
CA PHE A 197 9.41 -18.75 -1.63
C PHE A 197 8.65 -17.47 -1.32
N ILE A 198 8.10 -17.33 -0.12
CA ILE A 198 7.38 -16.10 0.32
C ILE A 198 8.37 -14.99 0.71
N SER A 199 9.51 -15.35 1.30
CA SER A 199 10.50 -14.38 1.81
C SER A 199 10.93 -13.30 0.80
N PRO A 200 11.16 -13.60 -0.49
CA PRO A 200 11.44 -12.59 -1.50
C PRO A 200 10.33 -11.54 -1.64
N PHE A 201 9.06 -11.90 -1.47
CA PHE A 201 7.97 -10.92 -1.58
C PHE A 201 7.91 -9.95 -0.39
N ALA A 202 8.46 -10.33 0.75
CA ALA A 202 8.52 -9.49 1.96
C ALA A 202 9.72 -8.52 1.97
N LEU A 203 10.81 -8.90 1.30
CA LEU A 203 11.99 -8.05 1.20
C LEU A 203 11.76 -6.91 0.20
N GLN A 204 12.31 -5.73 0.50
CA GLN A 204 12.28 -4.59 -0.42
C GLN A 204 13.16 -4.90 -1.64
N HIS A 205 12.55 -5.52 -2.65
CA HIS A 205 13.22 -5.79 -3.92
C HIS A 205 12.97 -4.67 -4.91
N ASN A 206 13.94 -4.45 -5.79
CA ASN A 206 13.84 -3.47 -6.86
C ASN A 206 12.86 -3.98 -7.92
N ARG A 207 11.56 -3.76 -7.68
CA ARG A 207 10.43 -4.29 -8.48
C ARG A 207 10.60 -4.00 -9.97
N ARG A 208 11.23 -2.87 -10.32
CA ARG A 208 11.52 -2.48 -11.70
C ARG A 208 12.46 -3.47 -12.40
N TRP A 209 13.49 -3.93 -11.70
CA TRP A 209 14.46 -4.89 -12.25
C TRP A 209 13.81 -6.25 -12.52
N VAL A 210 12.97 -6.71 -11.58
CA VAL A 210 12.22 -7.97 -11.74
C VAL A 210 11.24 -7.88 -12.92
N LEU A 211 10.49 -6.78 -13.02
CA LEU A 211 9.55 -6.56 -14.14
C LEU A 211 10.26 -6.42 -15.49
N MET A 212 11.48 -5.87 -15.52
CA MET A 212 12.27 -5.75 -16.75
C MET A 212 12.80 -7.11 -17.24
N ASN A 213 13.08 -8.04 -16.31
CA ASN A 213 13.54 -9.38 -16.63
C ASN A 213 12.42 -10.41 -16.84
N LEU A 214 11.22 -10.13 -16.33
CA LEU A 214 10.01 -10.83 -16.73
C LEU A 214 9.69 -10.35 -18.15
N SER A 215 10.23 -11.05 -19.16
CA SER A 215 9.80 -10.92 -20.54
C SER A 215 8.34 -11.34 -20.63
N LEU A 216 7.44 -10.45 -20.24
CA LEU A 216 6.04 -10.49 -20.61
C LEU A 216 6.04 -10.24 -22.11
N GLU A 217 6.35 -11.29 -22.86
CA GLU A 217 6.18 -11.35 -24.29
C GLU A 217 4.70 -11.12 -24.52
N ARG A 218 4.37 -9.84 -24.69
CA ARG A 218 3.03 -9.38 -25.00
C ARG A 218 2.68 -10.17 -26.24
N ARG A 219 1.76 -11.13 -26.11
CA ARG A 219 1.19 -11.86 -27.23
C ARG A 219 0.62 -10.80 -28.15
N SER A 220 1.45 -10.31 -29.07
CA SER A 220 1.06 -9.44 -30.16
C SER A 220 0.08 -10.30 -30.92
N GLU A 221 -1.17 -9.92 -30.86
CA GLU A 221 -2.23 -10.49 -31.66
C GLU A 221 -1.70 -10.59 -33.09
N LYS A 222 -1.52 -11.83 -33.54
CA LYS A 222 -1.32 -12.06 -34.97
C LYS A 222 -2.63 -11.65 -35.63
N PRO A 223 -2.58 -10.77 -36.64
CA PRO A 223 -3.76 -10.36 -37.39
C PRO A 223 -4.48 -11.55 -38.02
#